data_AF-A0AAW2YQE2-F1
#
_entry.id   AF-A0AAW2YQE2-F1
#
_cell.length_a   1.000
_cell.length_b   1.000
_cell.length_c   1.000
_cell.angle_alpha   90.00
_cell.angle_beta   90.00
_cell.angle_gamma   90.00
#
_symmetry.space_group_name_H-M   'P 1'
#
loop_
_entity.id
_entity.type
_entity.pdbx_description
1 polymer ?
#
loop_
_entity_poly.entity_id
_entity_poly.type
_entity_poly.pdbx_seq_one_letter_code
_entity_poly.pdbx_strand_id
1 'polypeptide(L)'
;MTEEGTNQIGNNFKYVVDCSLPALATHMRVLGVDTLYDPTFSRNYILFLARRDHRIIVTQSTKLRSMVELILFNRERKRLKITEYQELYESALDRENNRTQERLFEHEKSRIKHLSSGQILERIEMMKEEVAMDDEDWFEYKGRHEQLRELVDKLKLVFILDRAFDHCTKCNGKLIRIDDKSQVVGEVENNVYNNNKNFSRCGDCGMLTWGTMPNRDQDSFQKAIRFCEKYSFKQT
;
A
#
# COMPACT_ATOMS: atom_id res chain seq x y z
N MET A 1 9.96 -18.21 -22.89
CA MET A 1 8.99 -17.37 -23.63
C MET A 1 7.64 -17.96 -23.31
N THR A 2 6.82 -17.45 -22.40
CA THR A 2 6.35 -16.10 -22.00
C THR A 2 6.10 -16.17 -20.46
N GLU A 3 5.95 -15.14 -19.63
CA GLU A 3 5.79 -13.69 -19.72
C GLU A 3 6.09 -13.14 -18.31
N GLU A 4 6.26 -11.83 -18.24
CA GLU A 4 6.80 -11.01 -17.17
C GLU A 4 6.13 -11.13 -15.79
N GLY A 5 6.94 -10.94 -14.75
CA GLY A 5 6.49 -10.82 -13.36
C GLY A 5 5.45 -9.70 -13.21
N THR A 6 4.21 -10.10 -12.95
CA THR A 6 3.17 -9.17 -12.51
C THR A 6 2.93 -9.38 -11.03
N ASN A 7 3.36 -8.40 -10.23
CA ASN A 7 3.00 -8.28 -8.82
C ASN A 7 1.49 -8.47 -8.66
N GLN A 8 1.07 -9.61 -8.12
CA GLN A 8 -0.34 -9.97 -8.02
C GLN A 8 -0.97 -9.21 -6.85
N ILE A 9 -1.47 -8.00 -7.12
CA ILE A 9 -2.24 -7.21 -6.16
C ILE A 9 -3.51 -7.98 -5.82
N GLY A 10 -3.95 -7.93 -4.57
CA GLY A 10 -5.11 -8.67 -4.11
C GLY A 10 -5.44 -8.42 -2.64
N ASN A 11 -6.35 -9.20 -2.07
CA ASN A 11 -6.90 -8.94 -0.73
C ASN A 11 -5.91 -9.05 0.44
N ASN A 12 -4.69 -9.51 0.20
CA ASN A 12 -3.66 -9.60 1.23
C ASN A 12 -2.86 -8.30 1.38
N PHE A 13 -3.06 -7.33 0.49
CA PHE A 13 -2.44 -6.02 0.57
C PHE A 13 -3.24 -5.08 1.47
N LYS A 14 -2.54 -4.09 2.02
CA LYS A 14 -3.14 -2.99 2.76
C LYS A 14 -3.29 -1.80 1.85
N TYR A 15 -4.35 -1.03 2.03
CA TYR A 15 -4.67 0.11 1.19
C TYR A 15 -4.84 1.38 2.02
N VAL A 16 -4.60 2.52 1.39
CA VAL A 16 -5.01 3.83 1.86
C VAL A 16 -5.71 4.56 0.70
N VAL A 17 -6.94 5.00 0.94
CA VAL A 17 -7.80 5.65 -0.04
C VAL A 17 -7.92 7.12 0.32
N ASP A 18 -7.77 8.00 -0.66
CA ASP A 18 -7.93 9.44 -0.46
C ASP A 18 -9.41 9.88 -0.49
N CYS A 19 -9.64 11.17 -0.24
CA CYS A 19 -11.00 11.73 -0.22
C CYS A 19 -11.74 11.70 -1.57
N SER A 20 -11.07 11.33 -2.68
CA SER A 20 -11.71 11.25 -4.00
C SER A 20 -12.55 9.98 -4.21
N LEU A 21 -12.44 8.99 -3.31
CA LEU A 21 -13.04 7.66 -3.48
C LEU A 21 -13.73 7.12 -2.19
N PRO A 22 -14.62 7.89 -1.52
CA PRO A 22 -15.21 7.51 -0.22
C PRO A 22 -16.03 6.21 -0.27
N ALA A 23 -16.83 6.03 -1.32
CA ALA A 23 -17.66 4.84 -1.48
C ALA A 23 -16.81 3.57 -1.68
N LEU A 24 -15.71 3.68 -2.43
CA LEU A 24 -14.78 2.57 -2.62
C LEU A 24 -14.15 2.14 -1.29
N ALA A 25 -13.66 3.09 -0.49
CA ALA A 25 -13.07 2.78 0.82
C ALA A 25 -14.05 2.03 1.72
N THR A 26 -15.31 2.46 1.74
CA THR A 26 -16.37 1.79 2.52
C THR A 26 -16.59 0.36 2.01
N HIS A 27 -16.73 0.16 0.70
CA HIS A 27 -16.92 -1.17 0.14
C HIS A 27 -15.73 -2.09 0.41
N MET A 28 -14.49 -1.60 0.24
CA MET A 28 -13.29 -2.39 0.54
C MET A 28 -13.28 -2.88 2.00
N ARG A 29 -13.63 -2.00 2.96
CA ARG A 29 -13.73 -2.36 4.39
C ARG A 29 -14.83 -3.39 4.66
N VAL A 30 -16.04 -3.19 4.10
CA VAL A 30 -17.16 -4.13 4.21
C VAL A 30 -16.75 -5.52 3.74
N LEU A 31 -15.90 -5.58 2.73
CA LEU A 31 -15.46 -6.84 2.10
C LEU A 31 -14.20 -7.42 2.75
N GLY A 32 -13.76 -6.87 3.88
CA GLY A 32 -12.65 -7.41 4.65
C GLY A 32 -11.26 -6.98 4.17
N VAL A 33 -11.17 -6.04 3.23
CA VAL A 33 -9.88 -5.52 2.76
C VAL A 33 -9.39 -4.43 3.71
N ASP A 34 -8.15 -4.56 4.22
CA ASP A 34 -7.53 -3.57 5.10
C ASP A 34 -7.34 -2.25 4.35
N THR A 35 -8.23 -1.29 4.63
CA THR A 35 -8.33 -0.02 3.90
C THR A 35 -8.44 1.17 4.85
N LEU A 36 -7.37 1.96 4.96
CA LEU A 36 -7.44 3.25 5.63
C LEU A 36 -8.09 4.31 4.75
N TYR A 37 -8.89 5.15 5.37
CA TYR A 37 -9.62 6.25 4.76
C TYR A 37 -10.11 7.15 5.88
N ASP A 38 -9.83 8.44 5.74
CA ASP A 38 -10.40 9.50 6.54
C ASP A 38 -10.47 10.75 5.65
N PRO A 39 -11.63 11.43 5.56
CA PRO A 39 -11.76 12.64 4.75
C PRO A 39 -10.80 13.76 5.16
N THR A 40 -10.27 13.76 6.39
CA THR A 40 -9.33 14.77 6.88
C THR A 40 -7.87 14.46 6.59
N PHE A 41 -7.54 13.29 6.02
CA PHE A 41 -6.15 12.97 5.69
C PHE A 41 -5.59 13.93 4.64
N SER A 42 -4.48 14.59 5.00
CA SER A 42 -3.72 15.39 4.04
C SER A 42 -2.98 14.48 3.06
N ARG A 43 -2.67 14.99 1.85
CA ARG A 43 -1.87 14.26 0.85
C ARG A 43 -0.53 13.76 1.41
N ASN A 44 0.16 14.59 2.17
CA ASN A 44 1.43 14.22 2.82
C ASN A 44 1.23 13.11 3.86
N TYR A 45 0.13 13.16 4.60
CA TYR A 45 -0.18 12.11 5.58
C TYR A 45 -0.52 10.78 4.91
N ILE A 46 -1.24 10.80 3.78
CA ILE A 46 -1.48 9.59 2.96
C ILE A 46 -0.15 9.00 2.47
N LEU A 47 0.75 9.82 1.95
CA LEU A 47 2.09 9.39 1.53
C LEU A 47 2.91 8.82 2.70
N PHE A 48 2.80 9.41 3.88
CA PHE A 48 3.44 8.91 5.09
C PHE A 48 2.88 7.54 5.51
N LEU A 49 1.55 7.38 5.55
CA LEU A 49 0.91 6.10 5.87
C LEU A 49 1.26 5.02 4.85
N ALA A 50 1.29 5.37 3.57
CA ALA A 50 1.71 4.47 2.51
C ALA A 50 3.13 3.94 2.72
N ARG A 51 4.09 4.83 3.03
CA ARG A 51 5.47 4.45 3.41
C ARG A 51 5.51 3.55 4.62
N ARG A 52 4.97 4.06 5.73
CA ARG A 52 5.17 3.48 7.06
C ARG A 52 4.52 2.10 7.19
N ASP A 53 3.34 1.93 6.60
CA ASP A 53 2.51 0.73 6.79
C ASP A 53 2.50 -0.20 5.56
N HIS A 54 3.31 0.10 4.53
CA HIS A 54 3.33 -0.58 3.23
C HIS A 54 1.94 -0.65 2.60
N ARG A 55 1.28 0.51 2.49
CA ARG A 55 -0.08 0.62 1.95
C ARG A 55 -0.08 1.10 0.51
N ILE A 56 -0.87 0.43 -0.32
CA ILE A 56 -1.17 0.83 -1.69
C ILE A 56 -2.05 2.08 -1.65
N ILE A 57 -1.65 3.14 -2.35
CA ILE A 57 -2.46 4.36 -2.48
C ILE A 57 -3.49 4.16 -3.60
N VAL A 58 -4.76 4.40 -3.27
CA VAL A 58 -5.85 4.44 -4.24
C VAL A 58 -6.40 5.86 -4.30
N THR A 59 -6.29 6.50 -5.47
CA THR A 59 -6.65 7.91 -5.65
C THR A 59 -7.08 8.22 -7.09
N GLN A 60 -7.98 9.19 -7.25
CA GLN A 60 -8.24 9.87 -8.53
C GLN A 60 -7.66 11.30 -8.55
N SER A 61 -7.14 11.80 -7.44
CA SER A 61 -6.55 13.13 -7.31
C SER A 61 -5.34 13.28 -8.23
N THR A 62 -5.42 14.21 -9.20
CA THR A 62 -4.27 14.54 -10.06
C THR A 62 -3.09 15.04 -9.24
N LYS A 63 -3.34 15.84 -8.19
CA LYS A 63 -2.31 16.40 -7.32
C LYS A 63 -1.56 15.31 -6.55
N LEU A 64 -2.27 14.32 -5.98
CA LEU A 64 -1.62 13.24 -5.25
C LEU A 64 -0.83 12.34 -6.21
N ARG A 65 -1.38 12.04 -7.40
CA ARG A 65 -0.66 11.32 -8.46
C ARG A 65 0.65 12.01 -8.85
N SER A 66 0.62 13.30 -9.16
CA SER A 66 1.84 14.03 -9.51
C SER A 66 2.89 14.01 -8.39
N MET A 67 2.48 14.00 -7.11
CA MET A 67 3.41 13.86 -5.99
C MET A 67 4.04 12.46 -5.95
N VAL A 68 3.25 11.40 -6.16
CA VAL A 68 3.75 10.02 -6.24
C VAL A 68 4.69 9.86 -7.43
N GLU A 69 4.30 10.35 -8.61
CA GLU A 69 5.14 10.32 -9.82
C GLU A 69 6.49 11.00 -9.60
N LEU A 70 6.51 12.17 -8.94
CA LEU A 70 7.76 12.86 -8.59
C LEU A 70 8.62 12.06 -7.61
N ILE A 71 8.01 11.41 -6.61
CA ILE A 71 8.71 10.54 -5.66
C ILE A 71 9.35 9.36 -6.41
N LEU A 72 8.60 8.68 -7.26
CA LEU A 72 9.08 7.53 -8.03
C LEU A 72 10.20 7.93 -8.99
N PHE A 73 10.04 9.05 -9.70
CA PHE A 73 11.07 9.62 -10.57
C PHE A 73 12.36 9.93 -9.80
N ASN A 74 12.24 10.57 -8.63
CA ASN A 74 13.40 10.87 -7.79
C ASN A 74 14.09 9.60 -7.27
N ARG A 75 13.31 8.56 -6.91
CA ARG A 75 13.82 7.25 -6.49
C ARG A 75 14.61 6.57 -7.61
N GLU A 76 14.05 6.52 -8.82
CA GLU A 76 14.72 5.96 -10.00
C GLU A 76 16.01 6.71 -10.33
N ARG A 77 15.96 8.05 -10.29
CA ARG A 77 17.15 8.87 -10.50
C ARG A 77 18.24 8.61 -9.46
N LYS A 78 17.88 8.39 -8.19
CA LYS A 78 18.86 8.01 -7.15
C LYS A 78 19.45 6.63 -7.42
N ARG A 79 18.62 5.64 -7.80
CA ARG A 79 19.08 4.29 -8.17
C ARG A 79 20.11 4.32 -9.31
N LEU A 80 19.81 5.05 -10.38
CA LEU A 80 20.75 5.22 -11.51
C LEU A 80 22.08 5.83 -11.06
N LYS A 81 22.05 6.83 -10.18
CA LYS A 81 23.28 7.39 -9.61
C LYS A 81 24.04 6.37 -8.75
N ILE A 82 23.36 5.54 -7.97
CA ILE A 82 24.06 4.48 -7.20
C ILE A 82 24.82 3.57 -8.16
N THR A 83 24.20 3.15 -9.25
CA THR A 83 24.85 2.33 -10.30
C THR A 83 26.06 3.03 -10.91
N GLU A 84 25.94 4.31 -11.28
CA GLU A 84 27.06 5.12 -11.79
C GLU A 84 28.24 5.17 -10.80
N TYR A 85 27.95 5.36 -9.50
CA TYR A 85 29.00 5.38 -8.47
C TYR A 85 29.64 4.01 -8.26
N GLN A 86 28.87 2.92 -8.40
CA GLN A 86 29.41 1.56 -8.34
C GLN A 86 30.40 1.29 -9.47
N GLU A 87 30.08 1.70 -10.70
CA GLU A 87 31.01 1.57 -11.86
C GLU A 87 32.28 2.41 -11.66
N LEU A 88 32.15 3.61 -11.10
CA LEU A 88 33.29 4.47 -10.76
C LEU A 88 34.18 3.85 -9.67
N TYR A 89 33.58 3.21 -8.67
CA TYR A 89 34.28 2.50 -7.60
C TYR A 89 35.09 1.32 -8.15
N GLU A 90 34.47 0.48 -8.98
CA GLU A 90 35.14 -0.65 -9.64
C GLU A 90 36.33 -0.17 -10.49
N SER A 91 36.11 0.88 -11.30
CA SER A 91 37.17 1.50 -12.11
C SER A 91 38.31 2.08 -11.26
N ALA A 92 38.03 2.57 -10.04
CA ALA A 92 39.04 3.09 -9.13
C ALA A 92 39.87 1.95 -8.49
N LEU A 93 39.20 0.87 -8.08
CA LEU A 93 39.84 -0.35 -7.58
C LEU A 93 40.79 -0.95 -8.63
N ASP A 94 40.35 -1.04 -9.89
CA ASP A 94 41.20 -1.56 -10.98
C ASP A 94 42.47 -0.72 -11.16
N ARG A 95 42.37 0.61 -11.05
CA ARG A 95 43.55 1.49 -11.11
C ARG A 95 44.46 1.33 -9.89
N GLU A 96 43.93 1.12 -8.69
CA GLU A 96 44.73 0.87 -7.48
C GLU A 96 45.44 -0.49 -7.56
N ASN A 97 44.75 -1.53 -8.03
CA ASN A 97 45.32 -2.86 -8.28
C ASN A 97 46.40 -2.81 -9.37
N ASN A 98 46.15 -2.11 -10.48
CA ASN A 98 47.11 -1.94 -11.57
C ASN A 98 48.29 -1.02 -11.19
N ARG A 99 48.09 0.01 -10.36
CA ARG A 99 49.19 0.82 -9.77
C ARG A 99 50.06 0.02 -8.81
N THR A 100 49.51 -1.02 -8.19
CA THR A 100 50.30 -1.97 -7.38
C THR A 100 51.17 -2.86 -8.27
N GLN A 101 50.83 -3.03 -9.55
CA GLN A 101 51.69 -3.66 -10.58
C GLN A 101 52.62 -2.67 -11.30
N GLU A 102 52.28 -1.39 -11.39
CA GLU A 102 53.06 -0.32 -12.07
C GLU A 102 53.89 0.57 -11.11
N ARG A 103 54.42 0.05 -10.01
CA ARG A 103 55.51 0.74 -9.26
C ARG A 103 56.88 0.68 -9.98
N LEU A 104 56.87 0.60 -11.31
CA LEU A 104 58.07 0.71 -12.14
C LEU A 104 58.13 1.97 -13.01
N PHE A 105 57.04 2.70 -13.21
CA PHE A 105 57.13 3.98 -13.94
C PHE A 105 56.18 5.02 -13.36
N GLU A 106 56.76 5.88 -12.53
CA GLU A 106 56.14 7.12 -12.11
C GLU A 106 55.94 8.07 -13.29
N HIS A 107 55.06 9.04 -13.01
CA HIS A 107 55.12 10.39 -13.54
C HIS A 107 54.24 10.70 -14.75
N GLU A 108 52.94 10.46 -14.64
CA GLU A 108 51.93 11.40 -15.14
C GLU A 108 50.53 10.89 -14.83
N LYS A 109 49.72 11.67 -14.08
CA LYS A 109 48.31 11.91 -14.44
C LYS A 109 47.70 12.99 -13.57
N SER A 110 47.66 14.16 -14.19
CA SER A 110 46.92 15.34 -13.76
C SER A 110 45.41 15.11 -13.70
N ARG A 111 44.78 15.76 -12.71
CA ARG A 111 43.44 16.38 -12.80
C ARG A 111 42.24 15.48 -13.15
N ILE A 112 42.03 14.43 -12.36
CA ILE A 112 40.66 13.96 -12.06
C ILE A 112 40.50 14.11 -10.54
N LYS A 113 39.52 14.88 -10.09
CA LYS A 113 39.23 15.14 -8.66
C LYS A 113 39.18 13.80 -7.91
N HIS A 114 40.21 13.58 -7.09
CA HIS A 114 40.42 12.40 -6.26
C HIS A 114 39.30 12.25 -5.23
N LEU A 115 38.40 11.29 -5.46
CA LEU A 115 37.78 10.57 -4.35
C LEU A 115 38.54 9.25 -4.24
N SER A 116 39.02 8.92 -3.04
CA SER A 116 39.55 7.59 -2.74
C SER A 116 38.45 6.54 -2.88
N SER A 117 38.82 5.29 -3.14
CA SER A 117 37.89 4.15 -3.19
C SER A 117 36.98 4.11 -1.95
N GLY A 118 37.53 4.39 -0.76
CA GLY A 118 36.75 4.51 0.48
C GLY A 118 35.70 5.63 0.49
N GLN A 119 36.01 6.82 -0.05
CA GLN A 119 35.05 7.93 -0.11
C GLN A 119 33.91 7.66 -1.11
N ILE A 120 34.16 6.90 -2.18
CA ILE A 120 33.12 6.47 -3.11
C ILE A 120 32.21 5.43 -2.43
N LEU A 121 32.79 4.51 -1.65
CA LEU A 121 32.05 3.49 -0.91
C LEU A 121 31.12 4.11 0.14
N GLU A 122 31.61 5.02 0.98
CA GLU A 122 30.78 5.76 1.96
C GLU A 122 29.61 6.46 1.26
N ARG A 123 29.86 7.08 0.10
CA ARG A 123 28.82 7.77 -0.67
C ARG A 123 27.77 6.79 -1.22
N ILE A 124 28.19 5.62 -1.69
CA ILE A 124 27.29 4.54 -2.14
C ILE A 124 26.45 4.04 -0.98
N GLU A 125 27.04 3.80 0.19
CA GLU A 125 26.34 3.31 1.38
C GLU A 125 25.26 4.29 1.84
N MET A 126 25.61 5.57 2.00
CA MET A 126 24.63 6.61 2.34
C MET A 126 23.48 6.67 1.32
N MET A 127 23.79 6.58 0.03
CA MET A 127 22.77 6.61 -1.02
C MET A 127 21.91 5.34 -1.05
N LYS A 128 22.49 4.18 -0.74
CA LYS A 128 21.76 2.91 -0.60
C LYS A 128 20.80 2.96 0.58
N GLU A 129 21.20 3.53 1.71
CA GLU A 129 20.30 3.74 2.85
C GLU A 129 19.12 4.64 2.48
N GLU A 130 19.39 5.76 1.79
CA GLU A 130 18.34 6.67 1.31
C GLU A 130 17.36 6.00 0.34
N VAL A 131 17.83 5.09 -0.53
CA VAL A 131 16.99 4.36 -1.48
C VAL A 131 16.26 3.19 -0.82
N ALA A 132 16.91 2.47 0.11
CA ALA A 132 16.34 1.35 0.86
C ALA A 132 15.11 1.79 1.67
N MET A 133 15.16 2.97 2.28
CA MET A 133 14.01 3.58 2.98
C MET A 133 12.80 3.84 2.08
N ASP A 134 13.03 4.05 0.78
CA ASP A 134 11.98 4.28 -0.21
C ASP A 134 11.62 2.99 -0.98
N ASP A 135 12.29 1.85 -0.71
CA ASP A 135 12.30 0.69 -1.59
C ASP A 135 11.15 -0.31 -1.43
N GLU A 136 10.46 -0.31 -0.29
CA GLU A 136 9.29 -1.16 -0.08
C GLU A 136 8.12 -0.74 -0.99
N ASP A 137 7.55 -1.74 -1.66
CA ASP A 137 6.77 -1.61 -2.89
C ASP A 137 5.63 -0.60 -2.80
N TRP A 138 5.79 0.47 -3.56
CA TRP A 138 4.73 1.42 -3.86
C TRP A 138 3.96 0.92 -5.07
N PHE A 139 2.68 0.63 -4.88
CA PHE A 139 1.78 0.50 -6.00
C PHE A 139 0.89 1.75 -6.10
N GLU A 140 0.98 2.44 -7.24
CA GLU A 140 0.14 3.59 -7.58
C GLU A 140 -0.99 3.13 -8.51
N TYR A 141 -2.24 3.39 -8.13
CA TYR A 141 -3.38 3.17 -9.03
C TYR A 141 -3.78 4.45 -9.79
N LYS A 142 -3.79 4.38 -11.13
CA LYS A 142 -4.25 5.45 -12.04
C LYS A 142 -5.67 5.15 -12.54
N GLY A 143 -6.67 5.78 -11.91
CA GLY A 143 -8.07 5.70 -12.36
C GLY A 143 -8.62 7.05 -12.78
N ARG A 144 -9.27 7.10 -13.96
CA ARG A 144 -9.96 8.29 -14.48
C ARG A 144 -11.49 8.11 -14.54
N HIS A 145 -12.04 7.08 -13.90
CA HIS A 145 -13.43 6.67 -14.10
C HIS A 145 -14.16 6.37 -12.80
N GLU A 146 -15.43 6.76 -12.76
CA GLU A 146 -16.37 6.61 -11.63
C GLU A 146 -16.83 5.15 -11.41
N GLN A 147 -16.42 4.21 -12.26
CA GLN A 147 -16.90 2.83 -12.20
C GLN A 147 -15.96 1.94 -11.39
N LEU A 148 -16.41 1.61 -10.17
CA LEU A 148 -15.85 0.60 -9.26
C LEU A 148 -15.36 -0.69 -9.93
N ARG A 149 -15.99 -1.14 -11.01
CA ARG A 149 -15.59 -2.37 -11.74
C ARG A 149 -14.18 -2.26 -12.32
N GLU A 150 -13.84 -1.14 -12.95
CA GLU A 150 -12.51 -0.95 -13.54
C GLU A 150 -11.41 -0.95 -12.48
N LEU A 151 -11.70 -0.32 -11.33
CA LEU A 151 -10.84 -0.33 -10.15
C LEU A 151 -10.58 -1.75 -9.66
N VAL A 152 -11.64 -2.55 -9.50
CA VAL A 152 -11.53 -3.95 -9.06
C VAL A 152 -10.75 -4.79 -10.07
N ASP A 153 -11.03 -4.64 -11.37
CA ASP A 153 -10.37 -5.43 -12.41
C ASP A 153 -8.88 -5.12 -12.56
N LYS A 154 -8.49 -3.86 -12.35
CA LYS A 154 -7.09 -3.43 -12.39
C LYS A 154 -6.34 -3.79 -11.11
N LEU A 155 -6.97 -3.61 -9.95
CA LEU A 155 -6.40 -4.00 -8.65
C LEU A 155 -6.48 -5.51 -8.41
N LYS A 156 -7.10 -6.27 -9.32
CA LYS A 156 -7.30 -7.73 -9.21
C LYS A 156 -7.93 -8.12 -7.87
N LEU A 157 -8.84 -7.29 -7.34
CA LEU A 157 -9.50 -7.52 -6.06
C LEU A 157 -10.50 -8.67 -6.20
N VAL A 158 -10.23 -9.78 -5.53
CA VAL A 158 -11.13 -10.94 -5.46
C VAL A 158 -11.84 -10.91 -4.13
N PHE A 159 -13.11 -10.51 -4.06
CA PHE A 159 -13.78 -10.37 -2.77
C PHE A 159 -14.11 -11.74 -2.15
N ILE A 160 -13.52 -12.03 -0.99
CA ILE A 160 -13.72 -13.29 -0.26
C ILE A 160 -14.84 -13.09 0.74
N LEU A 161 -15.96 -13.79 0.54
CA LEU A 161 -17.15 -13.64 1.38
C LEU A 161 -16.87 -13.92 2.86
N ASP A 162 -15.99 -14.87 3.16
CA ASP A 162 -15.64 -15.26 4.52
C ASP A 162 -14.87 -14.18 5.31
N ARG A 163 -14.29 -13.19 4.61
CA ARG A 163 -13.64 -12.02 5.24
C ARG A 163 -14.59 -10.82 5.36
N ALA A 164 -15.82 -10.93 4.84
CA ALA A 164 -16.76 -9.83 4.89
C ALA A 164 -17.09 -9.46 6.33
N PHE A 165 -17.09 -8.15 6.60
CA PHE A 165 -17.30 -7.56 7.93
C PHE A 165 -16.23 -7.90 8.98
N ASP A 166 -15.00 -8.24 8.57
CA ASP A 166 -13.85 -8.36 9.48
C ASP A 166 -13.32 -7.00 9.98
N HIS A 167 -13.59 -5.93 9.23
CA HIS A 167 -13.11 -4.58 9.50
C HIS A 167 -14.26 -3.60 9.66
N CYS A 168 -14.08 -2.65 10.56
CA CYS A 168 -15.03 -1.59 10.83
C CYS A 168 -15.13 -0.67 9.61
N THR A 169 -16.34 -0.44 9.11
CA THR A 169 -16.58 0.45 7.97
C THR A 169 -16.21 1.90 8.27
N LYS A 170 -16.23 2.31 9.55
CA LYS A 170 -15.86 3.66 10.01
C LYS A 170 -14.35 3.88 10.10
N CYS A 171 -13.63 3.00 10.81
CA CYS A 171 -12.22 3.24 11.16
C CYS A 171 -11.23 2.18 10.64
N ASN A 172 -11.70 1.14 9.96
CA ASN A 172 -10.91 -0.03 9.54
C ASN A 172 -10.45 -0.97 10.67
N GLY A 173 -10.74 -0.67 11.93
CA GLY A 173 -10.39 -1.53 13.07
C GLY A 173 -11.05 -2.91 13.02
N LYS A 174 -10.42 -3.91 13.65
CA LYS A 174 -10.97 -5.27 13.68
C LYS A 174 -12.32 -5.30 14.41
N LEU A 175 -13.29 -5.97 13.78
CA LEU A 175 -14.59 -6.23 14.39
C LEU A 175 -14.53 -7.50 15.22
N ILE A 176 -14.86 -7.37 16.49
CA ILE A 176 -14.93 -8.46 17.46
C ILE A 176 -16.40 -8.87 17.58
N ARG A 177 -16.69 -10.15 17.40
CA ARG A 177 -18.03 -10.68 17.57
C ARG A 177 -18.44 -10.58 19.04
N ILE A 178 -19.69 -10.19 19.28
CA ILE A 178 -20.31 -10.25 20.60
C ILE A 178 -21.08 -11.56 20.70
N ASP A 179 -20.71 -12.40 21.66
CA ASP A 179 -21.33 -13.71 21.86
C ASP A 179 -22.70 -13.59 22.55
N ASP A 180 -22.80 -12.73 23.56
CA ASP A 180 -24.05 -12.45 24.25
C ASP A 180 -24.63 -11.10 23.81
N LYS A 181 -25.70 -11.18 23.00
CA LYS A 181 -26.45 -10.01 22.53
C LYS A 181 -26.97 -9.15 23.69
N SER A 182 -27.21 -9.69 24.88
CA SER A 182 -27.68 -8.89 26.02
C SER A 182 -26.71 -7.76 26.40
N GLN A 183 -25.42 -7.91 26.09
CA GLN A 183 -24.38 -6.91 26.34
C GLN A 183 -24.57 -5.60 25.58
N VAL A 184 -25.40 -5.57 24.53
CA VAL A 184 -25.68 -4.34 23.75
C VAL A 184 -27.04 -3.71 24.06
N VAL A 185 -27.77 -4.23 25.06
CA VAL A 185 -29.05 -3.64 25.50
C VAL A 185 -28.80 -2.23 26.02
N GLY A 186 -29.58 -1.26 25.53
CA GLY A 186 -29.47 0.15 25.95
C GLY A 186 -28.34 0.93 25.26
N GLU A 187 -27.39 0.27 24.59
CA GLU A 187 -26.39 0.93 23.74
C GLU A 187 -26.89 1.18 22.31
N VAL A 188 -27.85 0.36 21.85
CA VAL A 188 -28.51 0.52 20.55
C VAL A 188 -30.01 0.73 20.74
N GLU A 189 -30.66 1.38 19.78
CA GLU A 189 -32.12 1.54 19.78
C GLU A 189 -32.84 0.20 19.86
N ASN A 190 -33.95 0.12 20.59
CA ASN A 190 -34.72 -1.11 20.79
C ASN A 190 -35.09 -1.81 19.49
N ASN A 191 -35.40 -1.04 18.43
CA ASN A 191 -35.73 -1.62 17.13
C ASN A 191 -34.50 -2.31 16.48
N VAL A 192 -33.32 -1.69 16.59
CA VAL A 192 -32.05 -2.28 16.13
C VAL A 192 -31.72 -3.51 16.96
N TYR A 193 -31.89 -3.45 18.28
CA TYR A 193 -31.71 -4.61 19.15
C TYR A 193 -32.62 -5.75 18.73
N ASN A 194 -33.93 -5.52 18.63
CA ASN A 194 -34.92 -6.57 18.37
C ASN A 194 -34.75 -7.22 16.99
N ASN A 195 -34.41 -6.45 15.96
CA ASN A 195 -34.35 -6.94 14.58
C ASN A 195 -33.04 -7.68 14.22
N ASN A 196 -31.99 -7.57 15.05
CA ASN A 196 -30.69 -8.14 14.72
C ASN A 196 -30.33 -9.31 15.65
N LYS A 197 -29.94 -10.45 15.07
CA LYS A 197 -29.59 -11.66 15.84
C LYS A 197 -28.20 -11.57 16.47
N ASN A 198 -27.23 -10.97 15.77
CA ASN A 198 -25.84 -10.90 16.18
C ASN A 198 -25.34 -9.45 16.11
N PHE A 199 -24.32 -9.15 16.91
CA PHE A 199 -23.62 -7.88 16.92
C PHE A 199 -22.11 -8.09 16.89
N SER A 200 -21.40 -7.10 16.36
CA SER A 200 -19.94 -6.99 16.48
C SER A 200 -19.60 -5.60 16.96
N ARG A 201 -18.51 -5.50 17.73
CA ARG A 201 -17.96 -4.24 18.21
C ARG A 201 -16.58 -4.03 17.62
N CYS A 202 -16.30 -2.81 17.16
CA CYS A 202 -14.96 -2.45 16.77
C CYS A 202 -14.07 -2.28 18.01
N GLY A 203 -12.91 -2.93 18.03
CA GLY A 203 -11.92 -2.77 19.10
C GLY A 203 -11.33 -1.36 19.20
N ASP A 204 -11.29 -0.61 18.09
CA ASP A 204 -10.62 0.70 18.04
C ASP A 204 -11.59 1.86 18.31
N CYS A 205 -12.73 1.91 17.59
CA CYS A 205 -13.67 3.03 17.71
C CYS A 205 -14.94 2.71 18.50
N GLY A 206 -15.09 1.47 19.00
CA GLY A 206 -16.26 1.04 19.78
C GLY A 206 -17.56 0.91 18.98
N MET A 207 -17.55 1.18 17.67
CA MET A 207 -18.75 1.15 16.85
C MET A 207 -19.37 -0.25 16.85
N LEU A 208 -20.66 -0.31 17.22
CA LEU A 208 -21.48 -1.50 17.11
C LEU A 208 -21.99 -1.65 15.67
N THR A 209 -21.88 -2.87 15.16
CA THR A 209 -22.35 -3.26 13.83
C THR A 209 -23.11 -4.59 13.92
N TRP A 210 -23.76 -4.96 12.83
CA TRP A 210 -24.75 -6.03 12.75
C TRP A 210 -24.19 -7.47 12.78
N GLY A 211 -23.00 -7.70 13.35
CA GLY A 211 -22.37 -9.02 13.49
C GLY A 211 -21.43 -9.40 12.33
N THR A 212 -20.45 -10.25 12.61
CA THR A 212 -19.63 -10.97 11.62
C THR A 212 -20.32 -12.30 11.24
N MET A 213 -19.76 -13.05 10.28
CA MET A 213 -20.37 -14.29 9.78
C MET A 213 -20.77 -15.30 10.89
N PRO A 214 -21.84 -16.10 10.69
CA PRO A 214 -22.74 -16.08 9.54
C PRO A 214 -24.07 -15.41 9.91
N ASN A 215 -24.16 -14.08 9.80
CA ASN A 215 -25.45 -13.39 9.84
C ASN A 215 -26.04 -13.27 8.41
N ARG A 216 -26.10 -14.40 7.70
CA ARG A 216 -26.43 -14.46 6.25
C ARG A 216 -27.85 -13.98 5.92
N ASP A 217 -28.75 -13.96 6.89
CA ASP A 217 -30.16 -13.56 6.71
C ASP A 217 -30.36 -12.04 6.63
N GLN A 218 -29.34 -11.24 6.98
CA GLN A 218 -29.48 -9.78 6.94
C GLN A 218 -29.37 -9.22 5.52
N ASP A 219 -30.23 -8.25 5.22
CA ASP A 219 -30.23 -7.53 3.93
C ASP A 219 -28.87 -6.85 3.62
N SER A 220 -28.18 -6.34 4.64
CA SER A 220 -26.83 -5.79 4.51
C SER A 220 -25.81 -6.83 4.02
N PHE A 221 -25.89 -8.07 4.53
CA PHE A 221 -25.05 -9.17 4.08
C PHE A 221 -25.41 -9.61 2.66
N GLN A 222 -26.70 -9.70 2.34
CA GLN A 222 -27.17 -10.02 0.98
C GLN A 222 -26.79 -8.94 -0.06
N LYS A 223 -26.76 -7.67 0.35
CA LYS A 223 -26.20 -6.58 -0.47
C LYS A 223 -24.70 -6.75 -0.70
N ALA A 224 -23.95 -7.13 0.34
CA ALA A 224 -22.52 -7.43 0.21
C ALA A 224 -22.27 -8.63 -0.71
N ILE A 225 -23.05 -9.70 -0.62
CA ILE A 225 -23.00 -10.85 -1.55
C ILE A 225 -23.20 -10.39 -3.00
N ARG A 226 -24.32 -9.70 -3.27
CA ARG A 226 -24.63 -9.19 -4.62
C ARG A 226 -23.53 -8.26 -5.14
N PHE A 227 -22.92 -7.48 -4.25
CA PHE A 227 -21.78 -6.65 -4.58
C PHE A 227 -20.57 -7.50 -4.98
N CYS A 228 -20.19 -8.51 -4.18
CA CYS A 228 -19.10 -9.44 -4.50
C CYS A 228 -19.35 -10.13 -5.84
N GLU A 229 -20.54 -10.69 -6.07
CA GLU A 229 -20.89 -11.38 -7.31
C GLU A 229 -20.79 -10.46 -8.54
N LYS A 230 -21.22 -9.20 -8.36
CA LYS A 230 -21.21 -8.21 -9.43
C LYS A 230 -19.81 -7.71 -9.73
N TYR A 231 -19.01 -7.40 -8.71
CA TYR A 231 -17.80 -6.61 -8.84
C TYR A 231 -16.50 -7.38 -8.59
N SER A 232 -16.50 -8.57 -8.00
CA SER A 232 -15.28 -9.34 -7.78
C SER A 232 -14.57 -9.62 -9.10
N PHE A 233 -13.25 -9.44 -9.11
CA PHE A 233 -12.41 -9.81 -10.24
C PHE A 233 -12.60 -11.32 -10.51
N LYS A 234 -12.87 -11.67 -11.76
CA LYS A 234 -12.99 -13.06 -12.20
C LYS A 234 -11.72 -13.38 -12.99
N GLN A 235 -10.90 -14.31 -12.51
CA GLN A 235 -9.83 -14.89 -13.33
C GLN A 235 -10.49 -15.62 -14.49
N THR A 236 -10.37 -15.06 -15.69
CA THR A 236 -10.60 -15.75 -16.96
C THR A 236 -9.41 -16.64 -17.29
#